data_AF-A0A1E8FPF3-F1
#
_entry.id   AF-A0A1E8FPF3-F1
#
_cell.length_a   1.000
_cell.length_b   1.000
_cell.length_c   1.000
_cell.angle_alpha   90.00
_cell.angle_beta   90.00
_cell.angle_gamma   90.00
#
_symmetry.space_group_name_H-M   'P 1'
#
loop_
_entity.id
_entity.type
_entity.pdbx_description
1 polymer ?
#
loop_
_entity_poly.entity_id
_entity_poly.type
_entity_poly.pdbx_seq_one_letter_code
_entity_poly.pdbx_strand_id
1 'polypeptide(L)'
;MSLLALLIAGCSPLASAPKQTTSSASTSQSPSVSATPSEASIELTSCPKEKAAETQGNTSYICTKDRAGLLVWMEAADSKKLTDERTAAALLAAKKAAEQKAAAEKLAAQKAAAQKAAAERAAAEKAAAEQAAAEKRAAEEAAAQAAAEAAAQQQAAQSNCDPNYAGDCVPIASDVDCASGSGNGPAYVQGPVTVVGSDIYRLDGDHDGIGCE
;
A
#
# COMPACT_ATOMS: atom_id res chain seq x y z
N MET A 1 -17.51 -14.78 -9.23
CA MET A 1 -17.55 -14.47 -10.67
C MET A 1 -16.22 -13.84 -11.04
N SER A 2 -15.19 -14.62 -11.41
CA SER A 2 -14.97 -15.17 -12.75
C SER A 2 -15.19 -14.12 -13.85
N LEU A 3 -14.11 -13.50 -14.33
CA LEU A 3 -13.84 -13.47 -15.77
C LEU A 3 -12.33 -13.33 -16.03
N LEU A 4 -11.76 -14.46 -16.41
CA LEU A 4 -10.48 -14.67 -17.06
C LEU A 4 -10.72 -14.54 -18.58
N ALA A 5 -9.96 -13.72 -19.30
CA ALA A 5 -9.86 -13.81 -20.77
C ALA A 5 -8.59 -13.07 -21.24
N LEU A 6 -7.45 -13.76 -21.33
CA LEU A 6 -6.89 -14.43 -22.51
C LEU A 6 -6.30 -13.48 -23.58
N LEU A 7 -4.98 -13.34 -23.51
CA LEU A 7 -4.08 -13.05 -24.63
C LEU A 7 -4.26 -14.10 -25.72
N ILE A 8 -4.37 -13.67 -26.98
CA ILE A 8 -4.20 -14.54 -28.14
C ILE A 8 -3.22 -13.88 -29.11
N ALA A 9 -2.09 -14.54 -29.29
CA ALA A 9 -1.15 -14.35 -30.37
C ALA A 9 -1.76 -14.87 -31.68
N GLY A 10 -1.62 -14.13 -32.77
CA GLY A 10 -2.07 -14.53 -34.11
C GLY A 10 -1.06 -14.10 -35.17
N CYS A 11 -0.37 -15.09 -35.73
CA CYS A 11 0.61 -15.01 -36.79
C CYS A 11 -0.08 -15.25 -38.14
N SER A 12 0.11 -14.38 -39.14
CA SER A 12 0.48 -14.77 -40.51
C SER A 12 0.45 -13.61 -41.53
N PRO A 13 1.34 -13.64 -42.54
CA PRO A 13 1.48 -12.60 -43.56
C PRO A 13 0.62 -12.92 -44.79
N LEU A 14 0.15 -11.89 -45.49
CA LEU A 14 -0.44 -12.04 -46.82
C LEU A 14 0.17 -11.05 -47.79
N ALA A 15 0.71 -11.63 -48.86
CA ALA A 15 1.34 -11.00 -50.00
C ALA A 15 0.40 -10.02 -50.72
N SER A 16 0.96 -8.96 -51.29
CA SER A 16 0.32 -8.20 -52.36
C SER A 16 1.37 -7.87 -53.41
N ALA A 17 1.22 -8.51 -54.57
CA ALA A 17 2.00 -8.28 -55.76
C ALA A 17 1.61 -6.94 -56.44
N PRO A 18 2.53 -6.32 -57.18
CA PRO A 18 2.28 -5.05 -57.87
C PRO A 18 1.50 -5.24 -59.17
N LYS A 19 0.60 -4.30 -59.43
CA LYS A 19 -0.21 -4.19 -60.65
C LYS A 19 0.66 -3.71 -61.80
N GLN A 20 0.64 -4.45 -62.90
CA GLN A 20 1.16 -4.05 -64.19
C GLN A 20 0.41 -2.81 -64.70
N THR A 21 1.16 -1.80 -65.16
CA THR A 21 0.68 -0.85 -66.17
C THR A 21 1.74 -0.75 -67.25
N THR A 22 1.39 -1.34 -68.39
CA THR A 22 1.99 -1.14 -69.70
C THR A 22 1.92 0.32 -70.13
N SER A 23 3.03 0.87 -70.61
CA SER A 23 3.03 1.87 -71.68
C SER A 23 4.41 1.95 -72.31
N SER A 24 4.50 1.39 -73.51
CA SER A 24 5.59 1.61 -74.45
C SER A 24 5.57 3.05 -74.92
N ALA A 25 6.72 3.70 -74.92
CA ALA A 25 7.01 4.79 -75.83
C ALA A 25 8.50 4.72 -76.19
N SER A 26 8.75 4.23 -77.40
CA SER A 26 10.03 4.35 -78.10
C SER A 26 10.36 5.82 -78.29
N THR A 27 11.51 6.24 -77.76
CA THR A 27 12.26 7.35 -78.34
C THR A 27 13.71 6.92 -78.46
N SER A 28 14.03 6.47 -79.66
CA SER A 28 15.39 6.38 -80.17
C SER A 28 16.01 7.78 -80.14
N GLN A 29 17.07 7.95 -79.34
CA GLN A 29 18.08 8.98 -79.57
C GLN A 29 19.38 8.53 -78.93
N SER A 30 20.28 8.08 -79.80
CA SER A 30 21.70 7.97 -79.55
C SER A 30 22.31 9.37 -79.55
N PRO A 31 23.01 9.74 -78.47
CA PRO A 31 24.24 10.49 -78.60
C PRO A 31 25.40 9.52 -78.36
N SER A 32 26.06 9.15 -79.44
CA SER A 32 27.38 8.55 -79.40
C SER A 32 28.36 9.62 -78.90
N VAL A 33 28.47 9.76 -77.58
CA VAL A 33 29.64 10.40 -76.97
C VAL A 33 30.70 9.32 -76.80
N SER A 34 31.75 9.44 -77.59
CA SER A 34 32.98 8.68 -77.42
C SER A 34 33.61 9.08 -76.08
N ALA A 35 33.26 8.38 -75.01
CA ALA A 35 33.95 8.47 -73.74
C ALA A 35 35.21 7.61 -73.82
N THR A 36 36.35 8.26 -73.93
CA THR A 36 37.64 7.78 -73.41
C THR A 36 37.40 7.11 -72.05
N PRO A 37 37.98 5.96 -71.70
CA PRO A 37 37.73 5.31 -70.42
C PRO A 37 38.23 6.23 -69.29
N SER A 38 37.33 7.04 -68.74
CA SER A 38 37.54 7.75 -67.49
C SER A 38 37.52 6.66 -66.43
N GLU A 39 38.70 6.40 -65.87
CA GLU A 39 38.94 5.53 -64.73
C GLU A 39 37.73 5.55 -63.77
N ALA A 40 36.96 4.45 -63.70
CA ALA A 40 35.76 4.41 -62.90
C ALA A 40 36.17 4.51 -61.42
N SER A 41 35.80 5.61 -60.75
CA SER A 41 36.10 5.81 -59.34
C SER A 41 35.51 4.68 -58.49
N ILE A 42 36.28 4.12 -57.56
CA ILE A 42 35.83 3.06 -56.63
C ILE A 42 34.84 3.57 -55.56
N GLU A 43 34.60 4.88 -55.52
CA GLU A 43 33.69 5.54 -54.58
C GLU A 43 32.29 4.90 -54.56
N LEU A 44 31.74 4.70 -53.37
CA LEU A 44 30.45 4.04 -53.11
C LEU A 44 30.32 2.59 -53.57
N THR A 45 31.41 1.95 -54.06
CA THR A 45 31.40 0.51 -54.33
C THR A 45 31.66 -0.30 -53.05
N SER A 46 31.18 -1.55 -53.02
CA SER A 46 31.35 -2.43 -51.86
C SER A 46 32.82 -2.77 -51.64
N CYS A 47 33.27 -2.75 -50.38
CA CYS A 47 34.66 -3.00 -50.04
C CYS A 47 34.81 -4.23 -49.11
N PRO A 48 35.96 -4.94 -49.17
CA PRO A 48 36.10 -6.26 -48.56
C PRO A 48 36.25 -6.22 -47.04
N LYS A 49 36.76 -5.12 -46.47
CA LYS A 49 37.10 -5.02 -45.04
C LYS A 49 37.11 -3.58 -44.53
N GLU A 50 36.42 -3.34 -43.42
CA GLU A 50 36.43 -2.04 -42.73
C GLU A 50 37.87 -1.58 -42.43
N LYS A 51 38.12 -0.28 -42.64
CA LYS A 51 39.44 0.39 -42.53
C LYS A 51 40.47 -0.05 -43.59
N ALA A 52 40.09 -0.86 -44.60
CA ALA A 52 40.93 -1.01 -45.77
C ALA A 52 41.13 0.37 -46.43
N ALA A 53 42.33 0.61 -46.94
CA ALA A 53 42.69 1.86 -47.60
C ALA A 53 43.16 1.53 -49.02
N GLU A 54 42.67 2.28 -49.99
CA GLU A 54 43.03 2.14 -51.40
C GLU A 54 43.16 3.53 -52.01
N THR A 55 44.18 3.74 -52.82
CA THR A 55 44.44 5.02 -53.48
C THR A 55 44.18 4.86 -54.95
N GLN A 56 43.29 5.67 -55.50
CA GLN A 56 43.02 5.72 -56.93
C GLN A 56 43.39 7.11 -57.44
N GLY A 57 44.38 7.19 -58.32
CA GLY A 57 45.01 8.44 -58.70
C GLY A 57 45.61 9.18 -57.50
N ASN A 58 45.08 10.37 -57.20
CA ASN A 58 45.55 11.23 -56.09
C ASN A 58 44.56 11.27 -54.90
N THR A 59 43.50 10.48 -54.95
CA THR A 59 42.45 10.44 -53.93
C THR A 59 42.58 9.16 -53.10
N SER A 60 42.55 9.30 -51.77
CA SER A 60 42.58 8.16 -50.86
C SER A 60 41.17 7.78 -50.44
N TYR A 61 40.82 6.51 -50.65
CA TYR A 61 39.56 5.93 -50.24
C TYR A 61 39.78 5.00 -49.04
N ILE A 62 38.88 5.09 -48.06
CA ILE A 62 38.84 4.22 -46.89
C ILE A 62 37.51 3.47 -46.91
N CYS A 63 37.59 2.15 -46.78
CA CYS A 63 36.43 1.29 -46.62
C CYS A 63 35.80 1.54 -45.24
N THR A 64 34.63 2.17 -45.21
CA THR A 64 33.94 2.54 -43.98
C THR A 64 32.51 2.07 -44.00
N LYS A 65 32.00 1.69 -42.83
CA LYS A 65 30.62 1.28 -42.68
C LYS A 65 29.72 2.50 -42.69
N ASP A 66 28.84 2.57 -43.69
CA ASP A 66 27.89 3.67 -43.89
C ASP A 66 26.79 3.68 -42.81
N ARG A 67 25.81 4.60 -42.97
CA ARG A 67 24.68 4.72 -42.03
C ARG A 67 23.72 3.51 -42.09
N ALA A 68 23.67 2.79 -43.20
CA ALA A 68 22.85 1.58 -43.36
C ALA A 68 23.54 0.33 -42.81
N GLY A 69 24.84 0.42 -42.48
CA GLY A 69 25.63 -0.70 -41.99
C GLY A 69 26.37 -1.48 -43.09
N LEU A 70 26.49 -0.94 -44.29
CA LEU A 70 27.18 -1.53 -45.42
C LEU A 70 28.61 -1.00 -45.53
N LEU A 71 29.55 -1.86 -45.91
CA LEU A 71 30.94 -1.47 -46.15
C LEU A 71 31.09 -0.93 -47.57
N VAL A 72 31.38 0.36 -47.68
CA VAL A 72 31.59 1.05 -48.96
C VAL A 72 32.90 1.84 -48.95
N TRP A 73 33.52 1.97 -50.11
CA TRP A 73 34.67 2.86 -50.29
C TRP A 73 34.19 4.32 -50.24
N MET A 74 34.75 5.10 -49.31
CA MET A 74 34.48 6.53 -49.16
C MET A 74 35.79 7.30 -49.18
N GLU A 75 35.78 8.57 -49.58
CA GLU A 75 36.97 9.41 -49.45
C GLU A 75 37.44 9.45 -47.98
N ALA A 76 38.76 9.47 -47.76
CA ALA A 76 39.35 9.46 -46.42
C ALA A 76 38.80 10.59 -45.52
N ALA A 77 38.47 11.76 -46.09
CA ALA A 77 37.87 12.88 -45.37
C ALA A 77 36.45 12.54 -44.85
N ASP A 78 35.59 12.00 -45.71
CA ASP A 78 34.22 11.60 -45.35
C ASP A 78 34.18 10.41 -44.40
N SER A 79 35.08 9.44 -44.61
CA SER A 79 35.30 8.32 -43.70
C SER A 79 35.65 8.80 -42.29
N LYS A 80 36.57 9.76 -42.17
CA LYS A 80 36.94 10.36 -40.88
C LYS A 80 35.75 11.09 -40.25
N LYS A 81 35.05 11.92 -41.01
CA LYS A 81 33.89 12.67 -40.52
C LYS A 81 32.78 11.74 -40.00
N LEU A 82 32.45 10.68 -40.75
CA LEU A 82 31.43 9.72 -40.35
C LEU A 82 31.85 8.90 -39.12
N THR A 83 33.13 8.58 -38.97
CA THR A 83 33.67 7.91 -37.78
C THR A 83 33.62 8.83 -36.55
N ASP A 84 33.98 10.10 -36.70
CA ASP A 84 33.90 11.11 -35.63
C ASP A 84 32.43 11.34 -35.20
N GLU A 85 31.49 11.41 -36.16
CA GLU A 85 30.05 11.51 -35.88
C GLU A 85 29.52 10.26 -35.13
N ARG A 86 29.91 9.06 -35.56
CA ARG A 86 29.50 7.80 -34.90
C ARG A 86 30.06 7.67 -33.49
N THR A 87 31.32 8.07 -33.27
CA THR A 87 31.92 8.05 -31.92
C THR A 87 31.27 9.08 -31.01
N ALA A 88 30.99 10.29 -31.51
CA ALA A 88 30.24 11.31 -30.76
C ALA A 88 28.83 10.82 -30.40
N ALA A 89 28.11 10.21 -31.34
CA ALA A 89 26.79 9.63 -31.11
C ALA A 89 26.83 8.48 -30.08
N ALA A 90 27.83 7.59 -30.17
CA ALA A 90 28.02 6.51 -29.21
C ALA A 90 28.34 7.01 -27.80
N LEU A 91 29.19 8.03 -27.66
CA LEU A 91 29.48 8.66 -26.37
C LEU A 91 28.26 9.34 -25.76
N LEU A 92 27.45 10.03 -26.57
CA LEU A 92 26.20 10.63 -26.12
C LEU A 92 25.17 9.57 -25.71
N ALA A 93 25.05 8.49 -26.47
CA ALA A 93 24.18 7.36 -26.12
C ALA A 93 24.63 6.70 -24.80
N ALA A 94 25.94 6.49 -24.62
CA ALA A 94 26.49 5.92 -23.38
C ALA A 94 26.25 6.84 -22.17
N LYS A 95 26.45 8.16 -22.31
CA LYS A 95 26.14 9.13 -21.24
C LYS A 95 24.66 9.12 -20.86
N LYS A 96 23.76 9.17 -21.85
CA LYS A 96 22.31 9.09 -21.62
C LYS A 96 21.90 7.78 -20.97
N ALA A 97 22.50 6.65 -21.38
CA ALA A 97 22.24 5.36 -20.76
C ALA A 97 22.73 5.30 -19.31
N ALA A 98 23.89 5.89 -19.00
CA ALA A 98 24.40 5.98 -17.64
C ALA A 98 23.51 6.84 -16.74
N GLU A 99 23.04 7.99 -17.22
CA GLU A 99 22.10 8.86 -16.51
C GLU A 99 20.74 8.17 -16.28
N GLN A 100 20.20 7.48 -17.29
CA GLN A 100 18.96 6.71 -17.16
C GLN A 100 19.10 5.58 -16.14
N LYS A 101 20.23 4.86 -16.15
CA LYS A 101 20.52 3.82 -15.16
C LYS A 101 20.60 4.41 -13.75
N ALA A 102 21.32 5.51 -13.56
CA ALA A 102 21.42 6.20 -12.28
C ALA A 102 20.05 6.71 -11.79
N ALA A 103 19.22 7.25 -12.68
CA ALA A 103 17.86 7.69 -12.35
C ALA A 103 16.95 6.52 -11.96
N ALA A 104 17.05 5.38 -12.65
CA ALA A 104 16.30 4.17 -12.33
C ALA A 104 16.71 3.59 -10.97
N GLU A 105 18.01 3.54 -10.67
CA GLU A 105 18.53 3.09 -9.36
C GLU A 105 18.07 4.02 -8.24
N LYS A 106 18.13 5.34 -8.44
CA LYS A 106 17.64 6.33 -7.46
C LYS A 106 16.13 6.18 -7.22
N LEU A 107 15.34 5.95 -8.27
CA LEU A 107 13.90 5.72 -8.15
C LEU A 107 13.60 4.41 -7.42
N ALA A 108 14.34 3.34 -7.69
CA ALA A 108 14.20 2.06 -6.99
C ALA A 108 14.52 2.21 -5.50
N ALA A 109 15.60 2.92 -5.15
CA ALA A 109 15.97 3.22 -3.77
C ALA A 109 14.90 4.05 -3.05
N GLN A 110 14.34 5.09 -3.70
CA GLN A 110 13.25 5.89 -3.13
C GLN A 110 11.98 5.07 -2.91
N LYS A 111 11.61 4.20 -3.84
CA LYS A 111 10.45 3.30 -3.68
C LYS A 111 10.65 2.32 -2.53
N ALA A 112 11.84 1.75 -2.39
CA ALA A 112 12.18 0.87 -1.28
C ALA A 112 12.13 1.61 0.08
N ALA A 113 12.67 2.83 0.14
CA ALA A 113 12.62 3.66 1.35
C ALA A 113 11.16 4.05 1.72
N ALA A 114 10.35 4.42 0.73
CA ALA A 114 8.94 4.75 0.94
C ALA A 114 8.13 3.54 1.42
N GLN A 115 8.36 2.36 0.86
CA GLN A 115 7.71 1.12 1.32
C GLN A 115 8.11 0.76 2.75
N LYS A 116 9.41 0.90 3.10
CA LYS A 116 9.87 0.68 4.47
C LYS A 116 9.20 1.63 5.46
N ALA A 117 9.16 2.93 5.13
CA ALA A 117 8.51 3.94 5.97
C ALA A 117 6.99 3.70 6.12
N ALA A 118 6.32 3.24 5.05
CA ALA A 118 4.91 2.88 5.11
C ALA A 118 4.66 1.65 6.01
N ALA A 119 5.52 0.63 5.93
CA ALA A 119 5.44 -0.55 6.79
C ALA A 119 5.67 -0.22 8.28
N GLU A 120 6.64 0.65 8.59
CA GLU A 120 6.91 1.10 9.96
C GLU A 120 5.75 1.92 10.53
N ARG A 121 5.13 2.80 9.73
CA ARG A 121 3.93 3.54 10.15
C ARG A 121 2.75 2.62 10.42
N ALA A 122 2.49 1.66 9.53
CA ALA A 122 1.41 0.69 9.73
C ALA A 122 1.62 -0.17 10.98
N ALA A 123 2.88 -0.56 11.28
CA ALA A 123 3.21 -1.28 12.49
C ALA A 123 2.99 -0.43 13.76
N ALA A 124 3.38 0.85 13.73
CA ALA A 124 3.17 1.77 14.84
C ALA A 124 1.68 2.04 15.11
N GLU A 125 0.88 2.25 14.06
CA GLU A 125 -0.57 2.44 14.18
C GLU A 125 -1.27 1.19 14.75
N LYS A 126 -0.86 0.00 14.31
CA LYS A 126 -1.38 -1.26 14.87
C LYS A 126 -1.04 -1.40 16.36
N ALA A 127 0.21 -1.10 16.74
CA ALA A 127 0.63 -1.16 18.14
C ALA A 127 -0.15 -0.16 19.01
N ALA A 128 -0.38 1.06 18.52
CA ALA A 128 -1.19 2.06 19.23
C ALA A 128 -2.65 1.62 19.39
N ALA A 129 -3.24 0.99 18.37
CA ALA A 129 -4.59 0.46 18.45
C ALA A 129 -4.71 -0.71 19.45
N GLU A 130 -3.71 -1.60 19.51
CA GLU A 130 -3.66 -2.70 20.48
C GLU A 130 -3.52 -2.18 21.92
N GLN A 131 -2.70 -1.14 22.14
CA GLN A 131 -2.58 -0.49 23.45
C GLN A 131 -3.89 0.16 23.88
N ALA A 132 -4.53 0.95 23.00
CA ALA A 132 -5.81 1.58 23.31
C ALA A 132 -6.91 0.54 23.61
N ALA A 133 -6.91 -0.60 22.91
CA ALA A 133 -7.84 -1.69 23.18
C ALA A 133 -7.56 -2.36 24.54
N ALA A 134 -6.28 -2.54 24.92
CA ALA A 134 -5.89 -3.08 26.21
C ALA A 134 -6.27 -2.14 27.37
N GLU A 135 -6.06 -0.83 27.22
CA GLU A 135 -6.45 0.18 28.21
C GLU A 135 -7.98 0.21 28.40
N LYS A 136 -8.76 0.13 27.31
CA LYS A 136 -10.21 0.07 27.40
C LYS A 136 -10.68 -1.17 28.15
N ARG A 137 -10.08 -2.34 27.89
CA ARG A 137 -10.40 -3.57 28.63
C ARG A 137 -10.05 -3.47 30.11
N ALA A 138 -8.88 -2.92 30.43
CA ALA A 138 -8.47 -2.70 31.82
C ALA A 138 -9.44 -1.75 32.55
N ALA A 139 -9.91 -0.70 31.88
CA ALA A 139 -10.92 0.22 32.45
C ALA A 139 -12.28 -0.47 32.65
N GLU A 140 -12.72 -1.30 31.71
CA GLU A 140 -13.96 -2.08 31.83
C GLU A 140 -13.88 -3.12 32.96
N GLU A 141 -12.75 -3.81 33.11
CA GLU A 141 -12.51 -4.75 34.21
C GLU A 141 -12.48 -4.04 35.56
N ALA A 142 -11.83 -2.88 35.67
CA ALA A 142 -11.81 -2.08 36.89
C ALA A 142 -13.22 -1.59 37.27
N ALA A 143 -14.01 -1.15 36.29
CA ALA A 143 -15.40 -0.74 36.52
C ALA A 143 -16.26 -1.93 36.99
N ALA A 144 -16.08 -3.12 36.42
CA ALA A 144 -16.78 -4.32 36.84
C ALA A 144 -16.41 -4.74 38.28
N GLN A 145 -15.13 -4.65 38.64
CA GLN A 145 -14.67 -4.94 40.01
C GLN A 145 -15.25 -3.94 41.01
N ALA A 146 -15.25 -2.65 40.71
CA ALA A 146 -15.85 -1.63 41.57
C ALA A 146 -17.36 -1.84 41.77
N ALA A 147 -18.08 -2.24 40.71
CA ALA A 147 -19.49 -2.56 40.81
C ALA A 147 -19.75 -3.82 41.68
N ALA A 148 -18.90 -4.85 41.54
CA ALA A 148 -19.00 -6.04 42.37
C ALA A 148 -18.70 -5.74 43.85
N GLU A 149 -17.71 -4.90 44.14
CA GLU A 149 -17.40 -4.47 45.51
C GLU A 149 -18.54 -3.65 46.12
N ALA A 150 -19.11 -2.70 45.36
CA ALA A 150 -20.27 -1.93 45.80
C ALA A 150 -21.48 -2.84 46.10
N ALA A 151 -21.74 -3.84 45.25
CA ALA A 151 -22.81 -4.81 45.48
C ALA A 151 -22.56 -5.67 46.74
N ALA A 152 -21.32 -6.10 46.97
CA ALA A 152 -20.95 -6.84 48.16
C ALA A 152 -21.13 -6.00 49.44
N GLN A 153 -20.78 -4.71 49.39
CA GLN A 153 -20.99 -3.78 50.51
C GLN A 153 -22.49 -3.57 50.82
N GLN A 154 -23.32 -3.45 49.78
CA GLN A 154 -24.78 -3.37 49.96
C GLN A 154 -25.34 -4.64 50.61
N GLN A 155 -24.89 -5.81 50.16
CA GLN A 155 -25.33 -7.08 50.74
C GLN A 155 -24.87 -7.24 52.20
N ALA A 156 -23.64 -6.81 52.53
CA ALA A 156 -23.16 -6.79 53.91
C ALA A 156 -23.98 -5.84 54.79
N ALA A 157 -24.37 -4.67 54.28
CA ALA A 157 -25.25 -3.75 55.00
C ALA A 157 -26.62 -4.41 55.30
N GLN A 158 -27.21 -5.13 54.34
CA GLN A 158 -28.48 -5.84 54.56
C GLN A 158 -28.38 -7.01 55.54
N SER A 159 -27.21 -7.65 55.67
CA SER A 159 -27.04 -8.75 56.64
C SER A 159 -27.12 -8.33 58.12
N ASN A 160 -27.09 -7.02 58.40
CA ASN A 160 -27.30 -6.49 59.75
C ASN A 160 -28.76 -6.09 60.03
N CYS A 161 -29.64 -6.25 59.04
CA CYS A 161 -31.07 -5.99 59.15
C CYS A 161 -31.81 -7.32 59.32
N ASP A 162 -32.80 -7.35 60.22
CA ASP A 162 -33.59 -8.55 60.46
C ASP A 162 -34.54 -8.83 59.26
N PRO A 163 -34.48 -10.03 58.66
CA PRO A 163 -35.23 -10.35 57.43
C PRO A 163 -36.75 -10.47 57.64
N ASN A 164 -37.25 -10.46 58.87
CA ASN A 164 -38.68 -10.44 59.13
C ASN A 164 -39.31 -9.05 58.92
N TYR A 165 -38.49 -8.01 58.71
CA TYR A 165 -38.92 -6.63 58.53
C TYR A 165 -38.36 -6.04 57.24
N ALA A 166 -39.14 -5.21 56.55
CA ALA A 166 -38.77 -4.52 55.32
C ALA A 166 -39.06 -3.02 55.41
N GLY A 167 -38.50 -2.25 54.46
CA GLY A 167 -38.50 -0.79 54.52
C GLY A 167 -37.20 -0.31 55.16
N ASP A 168 -37.28 0.18 56.38
CA ASP A 168 -36.10 0.59 57.15
C ASP A 168 -35.38 -0.61 57.81
N CYS A 169 -34.07 -0.49 57.99
CA CYS A 169 -33.24 -1.53 58.58
C CYS A 169 -33.55 -1.70 60.07
N VAL A 170 -34.28 -2.75 60.42
CA VAL A 170 -34.46 -3.19 61.81
C VAL A 170 -33.18 -3.93 62.24
N PRO A 171 -32.40 -3.43 63.22
CA PRO A 171 -31.14 -4.06 63.62
C PRO A 171 -31.37 -5.47 64.19
N ILE A 172 -30.47 -6.41 63.90
CA ILE A 172 -30.50 -7.73 64.56
C ILE A 172 -30.01 -7.58 66.00
N ALA A 173 -30.94 -7.59 66.96
CA ALA A 173 -30.68 -7.49 68.39
C ALA A 173 -31.52 -8.49 69.19
N SER A 174 -31.32 -8.56 70.51
CA SER A 174 -32.19 -9.37 71.39
C SER A 174 -33.60 -8.80 71.55
N ASP A 175 -33.73 -7.48 71.39
CA ASP A 175 -34.97 -6.72 71.50
C ASP A 175 -34.78 -5.40 70.73
N VAL A 176 -35.80 -4.97 69.99
CA VAL A 176 -35.80 -3.73 69.20
C VAL A 176 -37.10 -3.01 69.47
N ASP A 177 -37.00 -1.74 69.84
CA ASP A 177 -38.16 -0.90 70.15
C ASP A 177 -38.40 0.19 69.10
N CYS A 178 -39.62 0.70 69.03
CA CYS A 178 -39.93 1.88 68.24
C CYS A 178 -39.30 3.14 68.89
N ALA A 179 -38.57 3.93 68.10
CA ALA A 179 -37.89 5.14 68.59
C ALA A 179 -38.85 6.24 69.09
N SER A 180 -40.12 6.20 68.68
CA SER A 180 -41.19 7.09 69.15
C SER A 180 -41.82 6.69 70.49
N GLY A 181 -41.49 5.50 71.02
CA GLY A 181 -42.09 4.91 72.22
C GLY A 181 -41.24 5.04 73.50
N SER A 182 -41.73 4.44 74.60
CA SER A 182 -41.04 4.35 75.91
C SER A 182 -40.14 3.11 76.02
N GLY A 183 -39.55 2.66 74.92
CA GLY A 183 -38.78 1.41 74.85
C GLY A 183 -37.64 1.35 75.87
N ASN A 184 -37.24 0.12 76.23
CA ASN A 184 -36.13 -0.16 77.15
C ASN A 184 -35.05 -1.06 76.52
N GLY A 185 -35.24 -1.44 75.26
CA GLY A 185 -34.41 -2.36 74.51
C GLY A 185 -33.04 -1.76 74.17
N PRO A 186 -32.07 -2.63 73.82
CA PRO A 186 -30.72 -2.23 73.44
C PRO A 186 -30.64 -1.58 72.04
N ALA A 187 -31.70 -1.68 71.23
CA ALA A 187 -31.77 -1.15 69.88
C ALA A 187 -33.15 -0.51 69.63
N TYR A 188 -33.17 0.48 68.72
CA TYR A 188 -34.38 1.19 68.33
C TYR A 188 -34.45 1.33 66.82
N VAL A 189 -35.66 1.34 66.27
CA VAL A 189 -35.93 1.62 64.85
C VAL A 189 -36.86 2.81 64.70
N GLN A 190 -36.63 3.65 63.69
CA GLN A 190 -37.56 4.71 63.30
C GLN A 190 -38.55 4.13 62.29
N GLY A 191 -39.83 4.21 62.61
CA GLY A 191 -40.91 3.69 61.77
C GLY A 191 -41.40 4.67 60.70
N PRO A 192 -42.28 4.21 59.79
CA PRO A 192 -42.92 2.89 59.81
C PRO A 192 -42.04 1.77 59.23
N VAL A 193 -42.06 0.59 59.85
CA VAL A 193 -41.43 -0.63 59.34
C VAL A 193 -42.51 -1.60 58.86
N THR A 194 -42.27 -2.35 57.79
CA THR A 194 -43.23 -3.35 57.30
C THR A 194 -42.84 -4.73 57.81
N VAL A 195 -43.77 -5.46 58.43
CA VAL A 195 -43.54 -6.85 58.83
C VAL A 195 -43.77 -7.74 57.61
N VAL A 196 -42.71 -8.41 57.16
CA VAL A 196 -42.75 -9.33 55.99
C VAL A 196 -42.60 -10.80 56.39
N GLY A 197 -42.19 -11.07 57.63
CA GLY A 197 -42.05 -12.42 58.19
C GLY A 197 -42.82 -12.58 59.51
N SER A 198 -42.10 -12.95 60.56
CA SER A 198 -42.65 -13.04 61.93
C SER A 198 -42.32 -11.77 62.72
N ASP A 199 -43.30 -11.18 63.39
CA ASP A 199 -43.07 -10.04 64.28
C ASP A 199 -42.43 -10.47 65.61
N ILE A 200 -41.13 -10.76 65.58
CA ILE A 200 -40.36 -11.28 66.71
C ILE A 200 -40.09 -10.22 67.80
N TYR A 201 -40.04 -8.93 67.42
CA TYR A 201 -39.84 -7.79 68.31
C TYR A 201 -41.14 -7.11 68.72
N ARG A 202 -42.29 -7.60 68.23
CA ARG A 202 -43.63 -7.10 68.59
C ARG A 202 -43.82 -5.61 68.23
N LEU A 203 -43.28 -5.20 67.08
CA LEU A 203 -43.34 -3.83 66.56
C LEU A 203 -44.72 -3.50 65.97
N ASP A 204 -45.47 -4.51 65.54
CA ASP A 204 -46.81 -4.44 64.95
C ASP A 204 -47.84 -4.93 65.99
N GLY A 205 -48.26 -3.99 66.84
CA GLY A 205 -49.12 -4.30 67.99
C GLY A 205 -50.53 -4.76 67.62
N ASP A 206 -51.04 -4.35 66.47
CA ASP A 206 -52.40 -4.60 65.98
C ASP A 206 -52.48 -5.58 64.80
N HIS A 207 -51.32 -6.04 64.31
CA HIS A 207 -51.12 -7.13 63.35
C HIS A 207 -51.64 -6.80 61.95
N ASP A 208 -51.50 -5.55 61.53
CA ASP A 208 -51.92 -5.06 60.21
C ASP A 208 -50.80 -5.15 59.15
N GLY A 209 -49.59 -5.52 59.57
CA GLY A 209 -48.40 -5.64 58.75
C GLY A 209 -47.48 -4.40 58.79
N ILE A 210 -47.84 -3.35 59.51
CA ILE A 210 -47.06 -2.14 59.73
C ILE A 210 -46.69 -2.03 61.21
N GLY A 211 -45.43 -1.68 61.48
CA GLY A 211 -44.91 -1.53 62.83
C GLY A 211 -44.35 -0.13 63.06
N CYS A 212 -44.33 0.29 64.32
CA CYS A 212 -43.83 1.60 64.74
C CYS A 212 -44.54 2.81 64.09
N GLU A 213 -45.86 2.74 64.00
CA GLU A 213 -46.75 3.85 63.63
C GLU A 213 -47.08 4.85 64.76
#